data_AF-A0A149U895-F1
#
_entry.id   AF-A0A149U895-F1
#
_cell.length_a   1.000
_cell.length_b   1.000
_cell.length_c   1.000
_cell.angle_alpha   90.00
_cell.angle_beta   90.00
_cell.angle_gamma   90.00
#
_symmetry.space_group_name_H-M   'P 1'
#
loop_
_entity.id
_entity.type
_entity.pdbx_description
1 polymer ?
#
loop_
_entity_poly.entity_id
_entity_poly.type
_entity_poly.pdbx_seq_one_letter_code
_entity_poly.pdbx_strand_id
1 'polypeptide(L)'
;MSESASAVPVLDRTPRLTLFRVKPAVRRQLEEYVNDNDTSMRCAILQALKTIGVHVEPEDLVPERKRRLKPHTGDDTGELVGLSVSLPVYVRVAAELWMREHPGMRLVNMVLTGLKEMGFEIDDEDLTAKWTWKPFVG
;
A
#
# COMPACT_ATOMS: atom_id res chain seq x y z
N MET A 1 7.00 -46.03 -2.18
CA MET A 1 7.72 -44.74 -2.21
C MET A 1 6.66 -43.68 -2.03
N SER A 2 6.59 -43.06 -0.84
CA SER A 2 5.59 -42.04 -0.56
C SER A 2 6.09 -40.73 -1.15
N GLU A 3 5.43 -40.26 -2.22
CA GLU A 3 5.56 -38.87 -2.65
C GLU A 3 5.04 -37.99 -1.52
N SER A 4 5.96 -37.37 -0.79
CA SER A 4 5.66 -36.22 0.04
C SER A 4 5.25 -35.10 -0.90
N ALA A 5 3.95 -35.02 -1.22
CA ALA A 5 3.36 -33.81 -1.75
C ALA A 5 3.70 -32.70 -0.75
N SER A 6 4.71 -31.89 -1.08
CA SER A 6 4.99 -30.66 -0.38
C SER A 6 3.73 -29.82 -0.48
N ALA A 7 2.93 -29.84 0.59
CA ALA A 7 1.75 -29.01 0.69
C ALA A 7 2.25 -27.58 0.69
N VAL A 8 2.29 -26.96 -0.49
CA VAL A 8 2.53 -25.52 -0.63
C VAL A 8 1.54 -24.88 0.34
N PRO A 9 2.01 -24.13 1.35
CA PRO A 9 1.10 -23.51 2.30
C PRO A 9 0.09 -22.70 1.50
N VAL A 10 -1.19 -23.03 1.63
CA VAL A 10 -2.26 -22.38 0.88
C VAL A 10 -2.29 -20.93 1.32
N LEU A 11 -1.82 -20.03 0.46
CA LEU A 11 -1.87 -18.59 0.72
C LEU A 11 -3.35 -18.17 0.80
N ASP A 12 -3.73 -17.56 1.92
CA ASP A 12 -5.05 -16.97 2.08
C ASP A 12 -5.15 -15.70 1.24
N ARG A 13 -5.74 -15.84 0.04
CA ARG A 13 -5.93 -14.76 -0.93
C ARG A 13 -7.21 -13.96 -0.68
N THR A 14 -7.93 -14.20 0.41
CA THR A 14 -9.17 -13.48 0.71
C THR A 14 -8.92 -11.97 0.71
N PRO A 15 -9.62 -11.17 -0.12
CA PRO A 15 -9.40 -9.74 -0.15
C PRO A 15 -9.90 -9.08 1.14
N ARG A 16 -9.07 -8.25 1.76
CA ARG A 16 -9.41 -7.44 2.92
C ARG A 16 -9.26 -5.96 2.59
N LEU A 17 -10.36 -5.22 2.72
CA LEU A 17 -10.33 -3.78 2.56
C LEU A 17 -9.38 -3.16 3.58
N THR A 18 -8.44 -2.36 3.08
CA THR A 18 -7.42 -1.65 3.83
C THR A 18 -7.56 -0.17 3.53
N LEU A 19 -7.64 0.64 4.58
CA LEU A 19 -7.80 2.09 4.49
C LEU A 19 -6.50 2.78 4.91
N PHE A 20 -6.01 3.64 4.03
CA PHE A 20 -4.89 4.53 4.27
C PHE A 20 -5.38 5.97 4.31
N ARG A 21 -4.68 6.81 5.05
CA ARG A 21 -4.82 8.26 4.99
C ARG A 21 -3.48 8.83 4.54
N VAL A 22 -3.47 9.53 3.42
CA VAL A 22 -2.25 10.06 2.79
C VAL A 22 -2.45 11.54 2.48
N LYS A 23 -1.36 12.29 2.29
CA LYS A 23 -1.45 13.66 1.78
C LYS A 23 -2.09 13.68 0.38
N PRO A 24 -2.83 14.74 0.01
CA PRO A 24 -3.41 14.88 -1.33
C PRO A 24 -2.36 14.73 -2.45
N ALA A 25 -1.18 15.32 -2.28
CA ALA A 25 -0.08 15.22 -3.25
C ALA A 25 0.35 13.77 -3.52
N VAL A 26 0.43 12.92 -2.48
CA VAL A 26 0.76 11.49 -2.63
C VAL A 26 -0.35 10.75 -3.39
N ARG A 27 -1.61 11.07 -3.09
CA ARG A 27 -2.75 10.51 -3.82
C ARG A 27 -2.71 10.91 -5.29
N ARG A 28 -2.42 12.17 -5.60
CA ARG A 28 -2.32 12.66 -6.98
C ARG A 28 -1.23 11.91 -7.76
N GLN A 29 -0.03 11.81 -7.19
CA GLN A 29 1.07 11.03 -7.80
C GLN A 29 0.68 9.57 -8.03
N LEU A 30 -0.04 8.95 -7.10
CA LEU A 30 -0.56 7.58 -7.28
C LEU A 30 -1.58 7.48 -8.43
N GLU A 31 -2.49 8.45 -8.55
CA GLU A 31 -3.46 8.49 -9.64
C GLU A 31 -2.78 8.70 -11.00
N GLU A 32 -1.77 9.57 -11.08
CA GLU A 32 -0.92 9.77 -12.26
C GLU A 32 -0.17 8.48 -12.61
N TYR A 33 0.55 7.89 -11.66
CA TYR A 33 1.26 6.63 -11.85
C TYR A 33 0.34 5.51 -12.35
N VAL A 34 -0.85 5.39 -11.76
CA VAL A 34 -1.85 4.39 -12.15
C VAL A 34 -2.31 4.58 -13.59
N ASN A 35 -2.53 5.82 -14.02
CA ASN A 35 -2.94 6.14 -15.38
C ASN A 35 -1.80 5.93 -16.38
N ASP A 36 -0.59 6.37 -16.06
CA ASP A 36 0.59 6.30 -16.95
C ASP A 36 1.08 4.87 -17.16
N ASN A 37 0.96 4.02 -16.14
CA ASN A 37 1.40 2.61 -16.19
C ASN A 37 0.25 1.63 -16.50
N ASP A 38 -0.94 2.12 -16.86
CA ASP A 38 -2.14 1.30 -17.14
C ASP A 38 -2.41 0.23 -16.07
N THR A 39 -2.24 0.60 -14.79
CA THR A 39 -2.32 -0.31 -13.64
C THR A 39 -3.51 0.01 -12.73
N SER A 40 -3.52 -0.45 -11.50
CA SER A 40 -4.53 -0.11 -10.49
C SER A 40 -3.90 0.38 -9.20
N MET A 41 -4.67 1.12 -8.39
CA MET A 41 -4.24 1.52 -7.05
C MET A 41 -3.82 0.33 -6.20
N ARG A 42 -4.57 -0.78 -6.28
CA ARG A 42 -4.20 -2.03 -5.58
C ARG A 42 -2.83 -2.51 -6.02
N CYS A 43 -2.58 -2.59 -7.32
CA CYS A 43 -1.31 -3.05 -7.88
C CYS A 43 -0.15 -2.11 -7.52
N ALA A 44 -0.36 -0.79 -7.56
CA ALA A 44 0.66 0.19 -7.16
C ALA A 44 1.06 0.02 -5.68
N ILE A 45 0.09 -0.18 -4.79
CA ILE A 45 0.36 -0.43 -3.37
C ILE A 45 1.05 -1.78 -3.14
N LEU A 46 0.61 -2.83 -3.83
CA LEU A 46 1.25 -4.15 -3.77
C LEU A 46 2.69 -4.11 -4.31
N GLN A 47 2.93 -3.36 -5.38
CA GLN A 47 4.26 -3.13 -5.93
C GLN A 47 5.14 -2.38 -4.93
N ALA A 48 4.63 -1.34 -4.26
CA ALA A 48 5.35 -0.63 -3.21
C ALA A 48 5.77 -1.54 -2.06
N LEU A 49 4.85 -2.38 -1.58
CA LEU A 49 5.15 -3.38 -0.56
C LEU A 49 6.21 -4.39 -1.03
N LYS A 50 6.09 -4.86 -2.28
CA LYS A 50 7.07 -5.78 -2.88
C LYS A 50 8.47 -5.15 -2.97
N THR A 51 8.56 -3.88 -3.33
CA THR A 51 9.85 -3.15 -3.45
C THR A 51 10.65 -3.16 -2.16
N ILE A 52 9.99 -3.08 -1.00
CA ILE A 52 10.65 -3.11 0.33
C ILE A 52 10.79 -4.52 0.91
N GLY A 53 10.56 -5.56 0.11
CA GLY A 53 10.77 -6.95 0.49
C GLY A 53 9.56 -7.66 1.10
N VAL A 54 8.36 -7.08 1.04
CA VAL A 54 7.14 -7.82 1.41
C VAL A 54 6.84 -8.86 0.37
N HIS A 55 6.54 -10.07 0.83
CA HIS A 55 6.12 -11.13 -0.04
C HIS A 55 4.75 -10.82 -0.70
N VAL A 56 4.77 -10.70 -2.02
CA VAL A 56 3.60 -10.49 -2.90
C VAL A 56 3.77 -11.39 -4.12
N GLU A 57 2.76 -12.21 -4.40
CA GLU A 57 2.76 -13.10 -5.55
C GLU A 57 2.59 -12.31 -6.88
N PRO A 58 3.27 -12.70 -7.97
CA PRO A 58 3.19 -11.99 -9.26
C PRO A 58 1.76 -11.89 -9.82
N GLU A 59 0.93 -12.90 -9.56
CA GLU A 59 -0.48 -12.94 -9.97
C GLU A 59 -1.34 -11.84 -9.32
N ASP A 60 -0.98 -11.37 -8.13
CA ASP A 60 -1.68 -10.27 -7.45
C ASP A 60 -1.32 -8.89 -8.00
N LEU A 61 -0.28 -8.81 -8.84
CA LEU A 61 0.10 -7.59 -9.56
C LEU A 61 -0.63 -7.46 -10.91
N VAL A 62 -1.51 -8.40 -11.25
CA VAL A 62 -2.32 -8.33 -12.47
C VAL A 62 -3.51 -7.37 -12.26
N PRO A 63 -3.66 -6.30 -13.06
CA PRO A 63 -4.76 -5.34 -12.90
C PRO A 63 -6.13 -5.98 -13.20
N GLU A 64 -7.08 -5.92 -12.26
CA GLU A 64 -8.36 -6.64 -12.36
C GLU A 64 -9.38 -6.03 -13.35
N ARG A 65 -9.27 -4.74 -13.72
CA ARG A 65 -9.96 -4.08 -14.87
C ARG A 65 -9.70 -2.57 -14.86
N LYS A 66 -9.60 -1.97 -16.05
CA LYS A 66 -9.38 -0.54 -16.26
C LYS A 66 -10.52 0.28 -15.67
N ARG A 67 -10.23 1.15 -14.70
CA ARG A 67 -11.08 2.29 -14.37
C ARG A 67 -10.20 3.52 -14.41
N ARG A 68 -10.36 4.35 -15.45
CA ARG A 68 -9.69 5.67 -15.50
C ARG A 68 -10.09 6.42 -14.24
N LEU A 69 -9.10 6.70 -13.39
CA LEU A 69 -9.33 7.52 -12.21
C LEU A 69 -9.47 8.95 -12.69
N LYS A 70 -10.53 9.64 -12.25
CA LYS A 70 -10.59 11.09 -12.43
C LYS A 70 -9.48 11.67 -11.56
N PRO A 71 -8.61 12.53 -12.11
CA PRO A 71 -7.59 13.20 -11.31
C PRO A 71 -8.23 13.89 -10.11
N HIS A 72 -7.61 13.74 -8.95
CA HIS A 72 -7.94 14.50 -7.77
C HIS A 72 -7.73 15.98 -8.07
N THR A 73 -8.80 16.76 -7.93
CA THR A 73 -8.83 18.23 -8.12
C THR A 73 -8.92 18.98 -6.80
N GLY A 74 -8.76 18.27 -5.68
CA GLY A 74 -8.73 18.88 -4.35
C GLY A 74 -7.50 19.76 -4.17
N ASP A 75 -7.63 20.76 -3.32
CA ASP A 75 -6.51 21.58 -2.88
C ASP A 75 -5.49 20.69 -2.13
N ASP A 76 -4.20 20.93 -2.37
CA ASP A 76 -3.11 20.20 -1.69
C ASP A 76 -2.95 20.64 -0.23
N THR A 77 -3.79 21.57 0.26
CA THR A 77 -3.76 22.07 1.63
C THR A 77 -4.58 21.22 2.62
N GLY A 78 -3.98 20.94 3.78
CA GLY A 78 -4.70 20.77 5.05
C GLY A 78 -5.02 19.33 5.50
N GLU A 79 -5.73 18.53 4.70
CA GLU A 79 -6.33 17.27 5.21
C GLU A 79 -5.85 16.01 4.51
N LEU A 80 -5.57 14.96 5.30
CA LEU A 80 -5.26 13.64 4.76
C LEU A 80 -6.48 13.04 4.07
N VAL A 81 -6.29 12.57 2.84
CA VAL A 81 -7.32 11.93 2.04
C VAL A 81 -7.30 10.41 2.19
N GLY A 82 -8.49 9.82 2.24
CA GLY A 82 -8.66 8.37 2.33
C GLY A 82 -8.32 7.66 1.03
N LEU A 83 -7.49 6.62 1.10
CA LEU A 83 -7.23 5.66 0.02
C LEU A 83 -7.68 4.28 0.49
N SER A 84 -8.53 3.61 -0.30
CA SER A 84 -9.05 2.29 0.02
C SER A 84 -8.59 1.26 -1.02
N VAL A 85 -7.91 0.21 -0.58
CA VAL A 85 -7.48 -0.90 -1.45
C VAL A 85 -7.75 -2.25 -0.79
N SER A 86 -8.07 -3.25 -1.60
CA SER A 86 -8.23 -4.63 -1.11
C SER A 86 -6.88 -5.36 -1.18
N LEU A 87 -6.35 -5.74 -0.02
CA LEU A 87 -5.12 -6.52 0.09
C LEU A 87 -5.46 -7.98 0.44
N PRO A 88 -4.84 -8.98 -0.21
CA PRO A 88 -4.95 -10.37 0.22
C PRO A 88 -4.52 -10.54 1.69
N VAL A 89 -5.16 -11.45 2.43
CA VAL A 89 -4.82 -11.73 3.85
C VAL A 89 -3.33 -12.09 3.99
N TYR A 90 -2.80 -12.93 3.11
CA TYR A 90 -1.38 -13.33 3.21
C TYR A 90 -0.42 -12.15 3.07
N VAL A 91 -0.73 -11.16 2.22
CA VAL A 91 0.09 -9.93 2.08
C VAL A 91 0.05 -9.12 3.36
N ARG A 92 -1.11 -9.04 4.02
CA ARG A 92 -1.23 -8.35 5.31
C ARG A 92 -0.39 -9.03 6.39
N VAL A 93 -0.42 -10.36 6.44
CA VAL A 93 0.43 -11.14 7.37
C VAL A 93 1.91 -10.91 7.06
N ALA A 94 2.32 -10.94 5.80
CA ALA A 94 3.70 -10.64 5.40
C ALA A 94 4.13 -9.22 5.81
N ALA A 95 3.24 -8.23 5.64
CA ALA A 95 3.49 -6.87 6.08
C ALA A 95 3.60 -6.75 7.61
N GLU A 96 2.76 -7.46 8.36
CA GLU A 96 2.84 -7.53 9.82
C GLU A 96 4.16 -8.14 10.29
N LEU A 97 4.65 -9.19 9.64
CA LEU A 97 5.96 -9.79 9.93
C LEU A 97 7.09 -8.80 9.66
N TRP A 98 7.06 -8.12 8.52
CA TRP A 98 8.04 -7.09 8.19
C TRP A 98 8.05 -5.95 9.21
N MET A 99 6.87 -5.50 9.66
CA MET A 99 6.76 -4.45 10.69
C MET A 99 7.28 -4.87 12.07
N ARG A 100 7.36 -6.17 12.39
CA ARG A 100 8.00 -6.63 13.64
C ARG A 100 9.49 -6.36 13.67
N GLU A 101 10.13 -6.35 12.51
CA GLU A 101 11.55 -6.02 12.35
C GLU A 101 11.79 -4.50 12.31
N HIS A 102 10.73 -3.71 12.14
CA HIS A 102 10.76 -2.25 12.01
C HIS A 102 9.87 -1.58 13.07
N PRO A 103 10.31 -1.55 14.35
CA PRO A 103 9.49 -1.10 15.46
C PRO A 103 9.03 0.36 15.28
N GLY A 104 7.75 0.59 15.54
CA GLY A 104 7.13 1.92 15.41
C GLY A 104 6.62 2.24 14.01
N MET A 105 6.84 1.39 12.99
CA MET A 105 6.17 1.56 11.70
C MET A 105 4.71 1.11 11.74
N ARG A 106 3.85 1.87 11.05
CA ARG A 106 2.48 1.45 10.73
C ARG A 106 2.44 1.05 9.26
N LEU A 107 1.41 0.29 8.87
CA LEU A 107 1.22 -0.15 7.50
C LEU A 107 1.20 1.02 6.49
N VAL A 108 0.65 2.17 6.87
CA VAL A 108 0.68 3.37 6.02
C VAL A 108 2.10 3.88 5.81
N ASN A 109 2.93 3.96 6.85
CA ASN A 109 4.33 4.38 6.73
C ASN A 109 5.12 3.43 5.86
N MET A 110 4.91 2.13 6.06
CA MET A 110 5.52 1.07 5.26
C MET A 110 5.14 1.17 3.77
N VAL A 111 3.87 1.43 3.46
CA VAL A 111 3.42 1.71 2.08
C VAL A 111 4.10 2.96 1.52
N LEU A 112 4.18 4.05 2.30
CA LEU A 112 4.84 5.29 1.89
C LEU A 112 6.34 5.09 1.65
N THR A 113 7.02 4.29 2.46
CA THR A 113 8.41 3.88 2.24
C THR A 113 8.55 3.15 0.91
N GLY A 114 7.68 2.17 0.63
CA GLY A 114 7.69 1.47 -0.65
C GLY A 114 7.42 2.37 -1.86
N LEU A 115 6.52 3.35 -1.72
CA LEU A 115 6.27 4.33 -2.76
C LEU A 115 7.48 5.24 -2.96
N LYS A 116 8.15 5.67 -1.89
CA LYS A 116 9.39 6.45 -1.99
C LYS A 116 10.49 5.69 -2.72
N GLU A 117 10.68 4.41 -2.42
CA GLU A 117 11.63 3.54 -3.13
C GLU A 117 11.26 3.33 -4.62
N MET A 118 9.98 3.47 -4.97
CA MET A 118 9.53 3.48 -6.36
C MET A 118 9.74 4.84 -7.07
N GLY A 119 10.21 5.87 -6.37
CA GLY A 119 10.49 7.19 -6.92
C GLY A 119 9.40 8.25 -6.67
N PHE A 120 8.43 7.98 -5.80
CA PHE A 120 7.43 8.98 -5.41
C PHE A 120 8.04 10.03 -4.48
N GLU A 121 7.60 11.29 -4.62
CA GLU A 121 8.01 12.39 -3.76
C GLU A 121 7.28 12.29 -2.42
N ILE A 122 7.94 11.68 -1.43
CA ILE A 122 7.46 11.49 -0.07
C ILE A 122 8.44 12.12 0.92
N ASP A 123 7.94 13.02 1.78
CA ASP A 123 8.73 13.66 2.83
C ASP A 123 9.18 12.64 3.87
N ASP A 124 10.42 12.73 4.38
CA ASP A 124 10.91 11.82 5.42
C ASP A 124 10.09 11.89 6.71
N GLU A 125 9.48 13.05 6.98
CA GLU A 125 8.57 13.26 8.10
C GLU A 125 7.33 12.35 8.00
N ASP A 126 6.87 12.03 6.79
CA ASP A 126 5.73 11.15 6.54
C ASP A 126 6.06 9.67 6.79
N LEU A 127 7.34 9.31 6.75
CA LEU A 127 7.81 7.93 6.93
C LEU A 127 7.89 7.53 8.39
N THR A 128 7.92 8.49 9.31
CA THR A 128 8.00 8.21 10.75
C THR A 128 6.63 8.36 11.42
N ALA A 129 6.30 7.47 12.36
CA ALA A 129 4.98 7.41 12.99
C ALA A 129 4.64 8.57 13.94
N LYS A 130 5.23 9.75 13.78
CA LYS A 130 4.94 10.95 14.59
C LYS A 130 3.74 11.75 14.08
N TRP A 131 2.70 11.07 13.60
CA TRP A 131 1.39 11.72 13.52
C TRP A 131 0.73 11.57 14.88
N THR A 132 1.08 12.47 15.80
CA THR A 132 0.26 12.76 16.96
C THR A 132 -1.08 13.25 16.44
N TRP A 133 -2.06 12.36 16.43
CA TRP A 133 -3.46 12.76 16.41
C TRP A 133 -3.64 13.76 17.55
N LYS A 134 -3.78 15.05 17.23
CA LYS A 134 -4.43 15.96 18.17
C LYS A 134 -5.91 15.60 18.09
N PRO A 135 -6.51 14.98 19.12
CA PRO A 135 -7.95 14.92 19.16
C PRO A 135 -8.47 16.36 19.05
N PHE A 136 -9.47 16.56 18.22
CA PHE A 136 -10.25 17.78 18.19
C PHE A 136 -10.79 17.98 19.61
N VAL A 137 -10.24 18.93 20.37
CA VAL A 137 -10.85 19.40 21.60
C VAL A 137 -11.86 20.44 21.13
N GLY A 138 -13.12 20.03 21.10
CA GLY A 138 -14.25 20.95 20.95
C GLY A 138 -14.45 21.81 22.19
#